data_AF-A0A5J4PEJ1-F1
#
_entry.id   AF-A0A5J4PEJ1-F1
#
_cell.length_a   1.000
_cell.length_b   1.000
_cell.length_c   1.000
_cell.angle_alpha   90.00
_cell.angle_beta   90.00
_cell.angle_gamma   90.00
#
_symmetry.space_group_name_H-M   'P 1'
#
loop_
_entity.id
_entity.type
_entity.pdbx_description
1 polymer ?
#
loop_
_entity_poly.entity_id
_entity_poly.type
_entity_poly.pdbx_seq_one_letter_code
_entity_poly.pdbx_strand_id
1 'polypeptide(L)' 'QSVLLVSESGISDPETVKRLRTAGYRGFLIGETFMKTENPGETLKDFITQLNLLQ' A
#
# COMPACT_ATOMS: atom_id res chain seq x y z
N GLN A 1 -7.59 3.57 -24.21
CA GLN A 1 -7.56 3.95 -22.78
C GLN A 1 -6.66 2.95 -22.05
N SER A 2 -5.70 3.40 -21.25
CA SER A 2 -4.80 2.49 -20.52
C SER A 2 -5.53 1.86 -19.32
N VAL A 3 -5.25 0.59 -19.04
CA VAL A 3 -5.82 -0.15 -17.90
C VAL A 3 -5.07 0.23 -16.63
N LEU A 4 -5.79 0.48 -15.54
CA LEU A 4 -5.20 0.67 -14.21
C LEU A 4 -5.08 -0.69 -13.52
N LEU A 5 -3.84 -1.13 -13.27
CA LEU A 5 -3.59 -2.34 -12.50
C LEU A 5 -3.73 -2.04 -10.99
N VAL A 6 -4.63 -2.78 -10.34
CA VAL A 6 -4.91 -2.70 -8.90
C VAL A 6 -4.51 -4.03 -8.27
N SER A 7 -3.72 -3.98 -7.20
CA SER A 7 -3.40 -5.15 -6.39
C SER A 7 -4.23 -5.13 -5.11
N GLU A 8 -4.86 -6.26 -4.81
CA GLU A 8 -5.58 -6.53 -3.57
C GLU A 8 -4.95 -7.71 -2.84
N SER A 9 -5.10 -7.71 -1.50
CA SER A 9 -4.61 -8.76 -0.60
C SER A 9 -3.07 -8.91 -0.54
N GLY A 10 -2.54 -9.41 0.57
CA GLY A 10 -1.10 -9.66 0.74
C GLY A 10 -0.22 -8.41 0.86
N ILE A 11 -0.83 -7.23 1.06
CA ILE A 11 -0.11 -5.97 1.24
C ILE A 11 -0.20 -5.56 2.72
N SER A 12 0.85 -5.88 3.47
CA SER A 12 1.00 -5.47 4.87
C SER A 12 2.19 -4.55 5.12
N ASP A 13 3.06 -4.37 4.11
CA ASP A 13 4.32 -3.65 4.23
C ASP A 13 4.54 -2.72 3.02
N PRO A 14 5.08 -1.49 3.23
CA PRO A 14 5.42 -0.56 2.16
C PRO A 14 6.39 -1.10 1.09
N GLU A 15 7.30 -2.02 1.41
CA GLU A 15 8.20 -2.66 0.44
C GLU A 15 7.43 -3.48 -0.61
N THR A 16 6.32 -4.12 -0.21
CA THR A 16 5.45 -4.84 -1.13
C THR A 16 4.85 -3.87 -2.15
N VAL A 17 4.41 -2.69 -1.71
CA VAL A 17 3.89 -1.65 -2.60
C VAL A 17 4.98 -1.14 -3.55
N LYS A 18 6.21 -0.94 -3.07
CA LYS A 18 7.35 -0.56 -3.92
C LYS A 18 7.62 -1.60 -5.01
N ARG A 19 7.66 -2.89 -4.66
CA ARG A 19 7.85 -3.99 -5.63
C ARG A 19 6.74 -4.03 -6.67
N LEU A 20 5.48 -3.89 -6.24
CA LEU A 20 4.33 -3.87 -7.14
C LEU A 20 4.33 -2.64 -8.05
N ARG A 21 4.77 -1.48 -7.56
CA ARG A 21 4.99 -0.29 -8.39
C ARG A 21 6.01 -0.55 -9.49
N THR A 22 7.12 -1.23 -9.18
CA THR A 22 8.12 -1.66 -10.19
C THR A 22 7.52 -2.62 -11.21
N ALA A 23 6.58 -3.49 -10.80
CA ALA A 23 5.86 -4.39 -11.67
C ALA A 23 4.72 -3.74 -12.50
N GLY A 24 4.51 -2.42 -12.37
CA GLY A 24 3.52 -1.67 -13.16
C GLY A 24 2.17 -1.41 -12.47
N TYR A 25 1.98 -1.87 -11.24
CA TYR A 25 0.76 -1.58 -10.47
C TYR A 25 0.72 -0.13 -9.98
N ARG A 26 -0.47 0.45 -9.97
CA ARG A 26 -0.70 1.85 -9.56
C ARG A 26 -1.89 2.03 -8.63
N GLY A 27 -2.75 1.02 -8.47
CA GLY A 27 -3.77 0.98 -7.43
C GLY A 27 -3.50 -0.12 -6.39
N PHE A 28 -3.91 0.14 -5.15
CA PHE A 28 -3.71 -0.78 -4.02
C PHE A 28 -4.95 -0.75 -3.13
N LEU A 29 -5.45 -1.92 -2.73
CA LEU A 29 -6.51 -2.07 -1.76
C LEU A 29 -5.96 -2.81 -0.54
N ILE A 30 -5.94 -2.13 0.61
CA ILE A 30 -5.38 -2.63 1.86
C ILE A 30 -6.43 -2.44 2.96
N GLY A 31 -6.93 -3.54 3.52
CA GLY A 31 -7.91 -3.52 4.60
C GLY A 31 -7.32 -3.98 5.92
N GLU A 32 -7.03 -5.28 6.01
CA GLU A 32 -6.62 -5.98 7.23
C GLU A 32 -5.53 -5.26 8.04
N THR A 33 -4.48 -4.78 7.37
CA THR A 33 -3.35 -4.06 7.98
C THR A 33 -3.78 -2.84 8.80
N PHE A 34 -4.77 -2.08 8.29
CA PHE A 34 -5.26 -0.88 8.96
C PHE A 34 -6.40 -1.21 9.92
N MET A 35 -7.25 -2.19 9.60
CA MET A 35 -8.40 -2.56 10.45
C MET A 35 -8.01 -3.24 11.77
N LYS A 36 -6.78 -3.76 11.89
CA LYS A 36 -6.26 -4.39 13.11
C LYS A 36 -5.71 -3.41 14.13
N THR A 37 -5.58 -2.13 13.82
CA THR A 37 -5.02 -1.12 14.71
C THR A 37 -6.12 -0.28 15.35
N GLU A 38 -5.87 0.22 16.56
CA GLU A 38 -6.84 1.10 17.25
C GLU A 38 -7.00 2.45 16.53
N ASN A 39 -5.97 2.88 15.80
CA ASN A 39 -5.91 4.15 15.08
C ASN A 39 -5.54 3.93 13.59
N PRO A 40 -6.48 3.44 12.75
CA PRO A 40 -6.22 3.14 11.34
C PRO A 40 -5.68 4.34 10.55
N GLY A 41 -6.12 5.56 10.90
CA GLY A 41 -5.65 6.79 10.27
C GLY A 41 -4.17 7.08 10.53
N GLU A 42 -3.68 6.83 11.75
CA GLU A 42 -2.25 6.98 12.07
C GLU A 42 -1.44 5.88 11.39
N THR A 43 -1.90 4.64 11.42
CA THR A 43 -1.23 3.54 10.71
C THR A 43 -1.12 3.80 9.21
N LEU A 44 -2.18 4.36 8.59
CA LEU A 44 -2.14 4.76 7.19
C LEU A 44 -1.13 5.89 6.94
N LYS A 45 -1.07 6.90 7.82
CA LYS A 45 -0.12 8.00 7.73
C LYS A 45 1.32 7.50 7.81
N ASP A 46 1.62 6.61 8.75
CA ASP A 46 2.94 6.00 8.91
C ASP A 46 3.31 5.14 7.71
N PHE A 47 2.35 4.34 7.21
CA PHE A 47 2.53 3.53 6.01
C PHE A 47 2.90 4.38 4.79
N ILE A 48 2.18 5.49 4.55
CA ILE A 48 2.47 6.43 3.47
C ILE A 48 3.85 7.09 3.66
N THR A 49 4.17 7.47 4.90
CA THR A 49 5.46 8.09 5.23
C THR A 49 6.62 7.15 4.94
N GLN A 50 6.54 5.91 5.41
CA GLN A 50 7.53 4.86 5.12
C GLN A 50 7.63 4.59 3.62
N LEU A 51 6.50 4.46 2.92
CA LEU A 51 6.49 4.26 1.48
C LEU A 51 7.23 5.38 0.73
N ASN A 52 7.04 6.64 1.14
CA ASN A 52 7.73 7.78 0.55
C ASN A 52 9.24 7.78 0.82
N LEU A 53 9.68 7.28 1.98
CA LEU A 53 11.10 7.12 2.31
C LEU A 53 11.79 6.00 1.53
N LEU A 54 11.02 5.02 1.04
CA LEU A 54 11.53 3.90 0.25
C LEU A 54 11.62 4.19 -1.25
N GLN A 55 11.04 5.30 -1.73
CA GLN A 55 11.10 5.70 -3.13
C GLN A 55 12.46 6.26 -3.51
#